data_AF-K2CDU6-F1
#
_entry.id   AF-K2CDU6-F1
#
_cell.length_a   1.000
_cell.length_b   1.000
_cell.length_c   1.000
_cell.angle_alpha   90.00
_cell.angle_beta   90.00
_cell.angle_gamma   90.00
#
_symmetry.space_group_name_H-M   'P 1'
#
loop_
_entity.id
_entity.type
_entity.pdbx_description
1 polymer ?
#
loop_
_entity_poly.entity_id
_entity_poly.type
_entity_poly.pdbx_seq_one_letter_code
_entity_poly.pdbx_strand_id
1 'polypeptide(L)'
;MNSTKVSNIFCKLLCVILLLILPSEMACCCDNSMLELLTGSSSQESVSAKLLVISSKMQVTATHAQSFNHAAAEKMHHEVMESWLYVASQITSNPPGAAADNNDFHPVIVLISRDLGSIRQQILQRQLEDVHDQLEICVSRMSLLAAMINGHLRMRDFLRFELLILSLRPKSRSFVPGRDMILSSDFLTVLDSLGLHESPAVMEKVALLKKLFLVLRDTVSADQNRFSTATLTSYLALYNEFAEFKKLLLSEKYF
;
A
#
# COMPACT_ATOMS: atom_id res chain seq x y z
N MET A 1 -47.40 24.64 -24.02
CA MET A 1 -46.02 25.15 -24.19
C MET A 1 -45.07 24.74 -23.04
N ASN A 2 -45.19 23.53 -22.46
CA ASN A 2 -44.35 23.11 -21.31
C ASN A 2 -43.64 21.74 -21.47
N SER A 3 -43.78 21.05 -22.60
CA SER A 3 -43.25 19.67 -22.76
C SER A 3 -41.72 19.62 -22.98
N THR A 4 -41.14 20.65 -23.60
CA THR A 4 -39.70 20.69 -23.93
C THR A 4 -38.78 21.00 -22.74
N LYS A 5 -39.28 21.65 -21.68
CA LYS A 5 -38.46 21.95 -20.48
C LYS A 5 -38.25 20.75 -19.57
N VAL A 6 -39.24 19.85 -19.48
CA VAL A 6 -39.17 18.67 -18.61
C VAL A 6 -38.16 17.64 -19.15
N SER A 7 -38.11 17.49 -20.48
CA SER A 7 -37.16 16.59 -21.15
C SER A 7 -35.69 16.96 -20.91
N ASN A 8 -35.36 18.26 -20.91
CA ASN A 8 -33.99 18.72 -20.68
C ASN A 8 -33.51 18.56 -19.23
N ILE A 9 -34.42 18.61 -18.25
CA ILE A 9 -34.07 18.38 -16.84
C ILE A 9 -33.85 16.89 -16.60
N PHE A 10 -34.73 16.03 -17.16
CA PHE A 10 -34.58 14.58 -17.04
C PHE A 10 -33.29 14.08 -17.68
N CYS A 11 -32.93 14.61 -18.86
CA CYS A 11 -31.68 14.25 -19.54
C CYS A 11 -30.44 14.68 -18.75
N LYS A 12 -30.45 15.88 -18.13
CA LYS A 12 -29.35 16.34 -17.26
C LYS A 12 -29.24 15.51 -15.98
N LEU A 13 -30.36 15.15 -15.36
CA LEU A 13 -30.36 14.30 -14.16
C LEU A 13 -29.85 12.89 -14.48
N LEU A 14 -30.28 12.33 -15.62
CA LEU A 14 -29.84 11.03 -16.10
C LEU A 14 -28.34 11.03 -16.43
N CYS A 15 -27.81 12.09 -17.06
CA CYS A 15 -26.36 12.22 -17.32
C CYS A 15 -25.54 12.36 -16.04
N VAL A 16 -26.04 13.08 -15.02
CA VAL A 16 -25.36 13.18 -13.70
C VAL A 16 -25.39 11.84 -12.97
N ILE A 17 -26.49 11.09 -13.06
CA ILE A 17 -26.60 9.73 -12.48
C ILE A 17 -25.68 8.76 -13.25
N LEU A 18 -25.58 8.84 -14.58
CA LEU A 18 -24.67 8.02 -15.39
C LEU A 18 -23.19 8.35 -15.14
N LEU A 19 -22.84 9.61 -14.87
CA LEU A 19 -21.48 10.01 -14.45
C LEU A 19 -21.13 9.51 -13.05
N LEU A 20 -22.12 9.32 -12.17
CA LEU A 20 -21.94 8.69 -10.85
C LEU A 20 -21.88 7.15 -10.89
N ILE A 21 -22.31 6.53 -12.01
CA ILE A 21 -22.28 5.07 -12.23
C ILE A 21 -21.07 4.66 -13.07
N LEU A 22 -20.24 5.60 -13.54
CA LEU A 22 -18.91 5.24 -14.03
C LEU A 22 -18.21 4.51 -12.87
N PRO A 23 -17.82 3.23 -13.04
CA PRO A 23 -17.01 2.58 -12.06
C PRO A 23 -15.76 3.44 -11.95
N SER A 24 -15.58 4.11 -10.80
CA SER A 24 -14.24 4.44 -10.35
C SER A 24 -13.49 3.13 -10.47
N GLU A 25 -12.52 3.07 -11.37
CA GLU A 25 -11.66 1.91 -11.54
C GLU A 25 -11.35 1.40 -10.14
N MET A 26 -11.84 0.19 -9.84
CA MET A 26 -11.75 -0.36 -8.51
C MET A 26 -10.28 -0.26 -8.11
N ALA A 27 -10.06 0.40 -6.97
CA ALA A 27 -8.75 0.65 -6.43
C ALA A 27 -7.90 -0.63 -6.53
N CYS A 28 -6.71 -0.42 -7.07
CA CYS A 28 -5.65 -1.39 -7.30
C CYS A 28 -5.66 -2.55 -6.29
N CYS A 29 -5.62 -3.78 -6.80
CA CYS A 29 -5.20 -4.94 -6.02
C CYS A 29 -3.86 -4.62 -5.34
N CYS A 30 -3.61 -5.15 -4.13
CA CYS A 30 -2.32 -4.95 -3.47
C CYS A 30 -1.18 -5.29 -4.45
N ASP A 31 -0.13 -4.49 -4.56
CA ASP A 31 0.90 -4.73 -5.57
C ASP A 31 1.89 -5.82 -5.12
N ASN A 32 1.95 -6.94 -5.86
CA ASN A 32 2.88 -8.05 -5.62
C ASN A 32 4.10 -8.05 -6.55
N SER A 33 4.23 -7.10 -7.49
CA SER A 33 5.26 -7.14 -8.52
C SER A 33 6.68 -7.20 -7.96
N MET A 34 6.94 -6.52 -6.84
CA MET A 34 8.24 -6.56 -6.17
C MET A 34 8.57 -7.94 -5.61
N LEU A 35 7.55 -8.68 -5.15
CA LEU A 35 7.73 -10.01 -4.58
C LEU A 35 7.88 -11.07 -5.67
N GLU A 36 7.19 -10.92 -6.79
CA GLU A 36 7.33 -11.78 -7.97
C GLU A 36 8.76 -11.74 -8.52
N LEU A 37 9.41 -10.57 -8.54
CA LEU A 37 10.81 -10.41 -8.96
C LEU A 37 11.81 -11.20 -8.11
N LEU A 38 11.44 -11.61 -6.89
CA LEU A 38 12.31 -12.25 -5.91
C LEU A 38 12.12 -13.78 -5.83
N THR A 39 11.39 -14.40 -6.78
CA THR A 39 11.08 -15.84 -6.77
C THR A 39 11.90 -16.65 -7.78
N GLY A 40 12.43 -17.82 -7.36
CA GLY A 40 13.24 -18.75 -8.17
C GLY A 40 13.63 -20.08 -7.44
N SER A 41 14.86 -20.63 -7.61
CA SER A 41 15.23 -22.06 -7.38
C SER A 41 16.11 -22.47 -6.16
N SER A 42 16.26 -21.64 -5.12
CA SER A 42 17.10 -21.82 -3.93
C SER A 42 16.29 -21.82 -2.61
N SER A 43 16.94 -22.10 -1.47
CA SER A 43 16.28 -22.10 -0.15
C SER A 43 15.73 -20.72 0.26
N GLN A 44 16.38 -19.64 -0.17
CA GLN A 44 15.91 -18.26 -0.05
C GLN A 44 14.65 -18.04 -0.88
N GLU A 45 14.66 -18.54 -2.12
CA GLU A 45 13.54 -18.40 -3.05
C GLU A 45 12.34 -19.26 -2.63
N SER A 46 12.53 -20.37 -1.92
CA SER A 46 11.44 -21.13 -1.30
C SER A 46 10.66 -20.29 -0.28
N VAL A 47 11.36 -19.44 0.49
CA VAL A 47 10.71 -18.51 1.41
C VAL A 47 10.02 -17.39 0.64
N SER A 48 10.67 -16.79 -0.36
CA SER A 48 10.04 -15.78 -1.24
C SER A 48 8.75 -16.31 -1.89
N ALA A 49 8.75 -17.55 -2.39
CA ALA A 49 7.59 -18.18 -3.01
C ALA A 49 6.44 -18.37 -2.00
N LYS A 50 6.75 -18.79 -0.76
CA LYS A 50 5.73 -18.88 0.31
C LYS A 50 5.17 -17.50 0.65
N LEU A 51 6.03 -16.48 0.75
CA LEU A 51 5.58 -15.10 0.96
C LEU A 51 4.68 -14.62 -0.18
N LEU A 52 4.99 -14.97 -1.44
CA LEU A 52 4.16 -14.63 -2.59
C LEU A 52 2.77 -15.27 -2.52
N VAL A 53 2.69 -16.55 -2.13
CA VAL A 53 1.41 -17.23 -1.91
C VAL A 53 0.60 -16.54 -0.82
N ILE A 54 1.23 -16.19 0.31
CA ILE A 54 0.56 -15.46 1.39
C ILE A 54 0.06 -14.10 0.90
N SER A 55 0.88 -13.37 0.14
CA SER A 55 0.54 -12.08 -0.45
C SER A 55 -0.65 -12.16 -1.40
N SER A 56 -0.68 -13.18 -2.26
CA SER A 56 -1.81 -13.43 -3.15
C SER A 56 -3.11 -13.71 -2.39
N LYS A 57 -3.05 -14.52 -1.31
CA LYS A 57 -4.22 -14.74 -0.45
C LYS A 57 -4.68 -13.48 0.29
N MET A 58 -3.75 -12.60 0.66
CA MET A 58 -4.07 -11.29 1.25
C MET A 58 -4.81 -10.39 0.24
N GLN A 59 -4.39 -10.36 -1.03
CA GLN A 59 -5.14 -9.65 -2.08
C GLN A 59 -6.57 -10.18 -2.20
N VAL A 60 -6.75 -11.51 -2.23
CA VAL A 60 -8.09 -12.12 -2.30
C VAL A 60 -8.93 -11.76 -1.07
N THR A 61 -8.31 -11.72 0.12
CA THR A 61 -8.94 -11.24 1.35
C THR A 61 -9.41 -9.79 1.19
N ALA A 62 -8.58 -8.91 0.62
CA ALA A 62 -8.91 -7.51 0.38
C ALA A 62 -10.10 -7.38 -0.58
N THR A 63 -10.13 -8.15 -1.67
CA THR A 63 -11.26 -8.19 -2.62
C THR A 63 -12.56 -8.65 -1.95
N HIS A 64 -12.50 -9.66 -1.08
CA HIS A 64 -13.66 -10.10 -0.31
C HIS A 64 -14.11 -9.04 0.70
N ALA A 65 -13.18 -8.35 1.36
CA ALA A 65 -13.48 -7.27 2.29
C ALA A 65 -14.15 -6.07 1.58
N GLN A 66 -13.63 -5.66 0.42
CA GLN A 66 -14.21 -4.58 -0.40
C GLN A 66 -15.60 -4.91 -0.92
N SER A 67 -15.87 -6.19 -1.22
CA SER A 67 -17.20 -6.67 -1.62
C SER A 67 -18.13 -6.94 -0.43
N PHE A 68 -17.74 -6.56 0.80
CA PHE A 68 -18.46 -6.79 2.06
C PHE A 68 -18.81 -8.26 2.32
N ASN A 69 -18.06 -9.19 1.72
CA ASN A 69 -18.21 -10.62 1.95
C ASN A 69 -17.42 -11.04 3.19
N HIS A 70 -17.96 -10.74 4.36
CA HIS A 70 -17.32 -10.98 5.66
C HIS A 70 -16.87 -12.43 5.86
N ALA A 71 -17.71 -13.41 5.53
CA ALA A 71 -17.41 -14.82 5.74
C ALA A 71 -16.26 -15.30 4.84
N ALA A 72 -16.24 -14.86 3.58
CA ALA A 72 -15.13 -15.20 2.67
C ALA A 72 -13.83 -14.49 3.06
N ALA A 73 -13.91 -13.21 3.47
CA ALA A 73 -12.75 -12.47 3.97
C ALA A 73 -12.18 -13.10 5.24
N GLU A 74 -13.03 -13.50 6.20
CA GLU A 74 -12.60 -14.18 7.43
C GLU A 74 -11.93 -15.52 7.12
N LYS A 75 -12.55 -16.35 6.29
CA LYS A 75 -11.98 -17.64 5.90
C LYS A 75 -10.61 -17.47 5.22
N MET A 76 -10.52 -16.57 4.24
CA MET A 76 -9.27 -16.36 3.51
C MET A 76 -8.17 -15.78 4.42
N HIS A 77 -8.52 -14.84 5.29
CA HIS A 77 -7.58 -14.25 6.25
C HIS A 77 -7.08 -15.29 7.28
N HIS A 78 -7.93 -16.25 7.66
CA HIS A 78 -7.50 -17.36 8.50
C HIS A 78 -6.40 -18.19 7.83
N GLU A 79 -6.57 -18.54 6.55
CA GLU A 79 -5.56 -19.27 5.78
C GLU A 79 -4.24 -18.47 5.62
N VAL A 80 -4.34 -17.14 5.46
CA VAL A 80 -3.19 -16.23 5.46
C VAL A 80 -2.43 -16.34 6.79
N MET A 81 -3.13 -16.27 7.92
CA MET A 81 -2.52 -16.34 9.25
C MET A 81 -1.85 -17.69 9.52
N GLU A 82 -2.48 -18.81 9.16
CA GLU A 82 -1.88 -20.13 9.32
C GLU A 82 -0.60 -20.29 8.50
N SER A 83 -0.65 -19.85 7.23
CA SER A 83 0.51 -19.87 6.34
C SER A 83 1.64 -18.98 6.87
N TRP A 84 1.29 -17.80 7.37
CA TRP A 84 2.26 -16.87 7.97
C TRP A 84 2.88 -17.44 9.24
N LEU A 85 2.12 -18.04 10.15
CA LEU A 85 2.66 -18.63 11.39
C LEU A 85 3.71 -19.69 11.09
N TYR A 86 3.46 -20.54 10.09
CA TYR A 86 4.42 -21.54 9.65
C TYR A 86 5.70 -20.89 9.11
N VAL A 87 5.58 -19.93 8.19
CA VAL A 87 6.75 -19.22 7.61
C VAL A 87 7.52 -18.44 8.66
N ALA A 88 6.83 -17.66 9.49
CA ALA A 88 7.43 -16.85 10.55
C ALA A 88 8.23 -17.70 11.54
N SER A 89 7.68 -18.86 11.95
CA SER A 89 8.40 -19.79 12.84
C SER A 89 9.70 -20.31 12.22
N GLN A 90 9.68 -20.61 10.92
CA GLN A 90 10.82 -21.10 10.17
C GLN A 90 11.93 -20.03 10.08
N ILE A 91 11.58 -18.83 9.66
CA ILE A 91 12.55 -17.76 9.38
C ILE A 91 13.04 -17.06 10.65
N THR A 92 12.27 -17.09 11.74
CA THR A 92 12.70 -16.55 13.04
C THR A 92 13.77 -17.46 13.66
N SER A 93 13.58 -18.78 13.57
CA SER A 93 14.50 -19.74 14.17
C SER A 93 15.79 -19.90 13.36
N ASN A 94 15.71 -19.70 12.05
CA ASN A 94 16.84 -19.78 11.14
C ASN A 94 16.70 -18.74 10.02
N PRO A 95 17.13 -17.48 10.25
CA PRO A 95 17.03 -16.42 9.25
C PRO A 95 17.77 -16.78 7.95
N PRO A 96 17.08 -16.81 6.80
CA PRO A 96 17.70 -17.25 5.56
C PRO A 96 18.50 -16.12 4.88
N GLY A 97 19.59 -16.51 4.20
CA GLY A 97 20.36 -15.60 3.34
C GLY A 97 20.94 -14.40 4.07
N ALA A 98 20.84 -13.23 3.46
CA ALA A 98 21.40 -11.98 4.00
C ALA A 98 20.64 -11.47 5.25
N ALA A 99 19.53 -12.10 5.62
CA ALA A 99 18.75 -11.72 6.80
C ALA A 99 19.43 -12.08 8.12
N ALA A 100 20.35 -13.06 8.13
CA ALA A 100 21.04 -13.51 9.35
C ALA A 100 21.81 -12.39 10.05
N ASP A 101 22.40 -11.48 9.27
CA ASP A 101 23.20 -10.36 9.78
C ASP A 101 22.41 -9.03 9.85
N ASN A 102 21.10 -9.07 9.57
CA ASN A 102 20.28 -7.87 9.49
C ASN A 102 19.46 -7.65 10.77
N ASN A 103 19.89 -6.69 11.59
CA ASN A 103 19.25 -6.34 12.87
C ASN A 103 17.78 -5.92 12.72
N ASP A 104 17.37 -5.39 11.57
CA ASP A 104 16.00 -4.93 11.33
C ASP A 104 15.07 -6.08 10.91
N PHE A 105 15.59 -7.29 10.66
CA PHE A 105 14.82 -8.41 10.11
C PHE A 105 13.72 -8.90 11.06
N HIS A 106 14.08 -9.20 12.30
CA HIS A 106 13.14 -9.68 13.32
C HIS A 106 12.03 -8.65 13.63
N PRO A 107 12.33 -7.34 13.79
CA PRO A 107 11.30 -6.32 13.90
C PRO A 107 10.25 -6.37 12.77
N VAL A 108 10.63 -6.60 11.51
CA VAL A 108 9.68 -6.68 10.39
C VAL A 108 8.72 -7.87 10.54
N ILE A 109 9.22 -9.04 10.97
CA ILE A 109 8.38 -10.23 11.24
C ILE A 109 7.34 -9.93 12.32
N VAL A 110 7.75 -9.25 13.39
CA VAL A 110 6.84 -8.86 14.48
C VAL A 110 5.76 -7.90 13.98
N LEU A 111 6.13 -6.91 13.16
CA LEU A 111 5.19 -5.96 12.57
C LEU A 111 4.16 -6.66 11.69
N ILE A 112 4.58 -7.54 10.78
CA ILE A 112 3.66 -8.32 9.92
C ILE A 112 2.68 -9.12 10.79
N SER A 113 3.19 -9.81 11.81
CA SER A 113 2.35 -10.61 12.73
C SER A 113 1.29 -9.75 13.44
N ARG A 114 1.69 -8.55 13.88
CA ARG A 114 0.80 -7.59 14.52
C ARG A 114 -0.28 -7.08 13.56
N ASP A 115 0.09 -6.75 12.33
CA ASP A 115 -0.85 -6.26 11.33
C ASP A 115 -1.90 -7.33 10.98
N LEU A 116 -1.47 -8.56 10.74
CA LEU A 116 -2.38 -9.69 10.49
C LEU A 116 -3.34 -9.94 11.66
N GLY A 117 -2.86 -9.79 12.90
CA GLY A 117 -3.69 -9.85 14.09
C GLY A 117 -4.72 -8.71 14.16
N SER A 118 -4.31 -7.47 13.85
CA SER A 118 -5.18 -6.30 13.78
C SER A 118 -6.27 -6.47 12.73
N ILE A 119 -5.91 -6.89 11.52
CA ILE A 119 -6.84 -7.13 10.41
C ILE A 119 -7.86 -8.19 10.78
N ARG A 120 -7.45 -9.27 11.46
CA ARG A 120 -8.38 -10.30 11.96
C ARG A 120 -9.42 -9.70 12.90
N GLN A 121 -8.99 -8.86 13.86
CA GLN A 121 -9.92 -8.20 14.78
C GLN A 121 -10.92 -7.32 14.03
N GLN A 122 -10.46 -6.57 13.03
CA GLN A 122 -11.34 -5.72 12.21
C GLN A 122 -12.37 -6.54 11.43
N ILE A 123 -11.95 -7.64 10.78
CA ILE A 123 -12.86 -8.53 10.06
C ILE A 123 -13.93 -9.12 11.01
N LEU A 124 -13.52 -9.60 12.19
CA LEU A 124 -14.44 -10.14 13.21
C LEU A 124 -15.41 -9.08 13.74
N GLN A 125 -14.95 -7.84 13.89
CA GLN A 125 -15.77 -6.70 14.31
C GLN A 125 -16.59 -6.09 13.15
N ARG A 126 -16.51 -6.67 11.95
CA ARG A 126 -17.18 -6.19 10.72
C ARG A 126 -16.76 -4.78 10.28
N GLN A 127 -15.58 -4.34 10.69
CA GLN A 127 -14.99 -3.05 10.33
C GLN A 127 -14.11 -3.22 9.08
N LEU A 128 -14.73 -3.32 7.90
CA LEU A 128 -14.00 -3.64 6.66
C LEU A 128 -13.40 -2.43 5.95
N GLU A 129 -13.72 -1.21 6.39
CA GLU A 129 -13.41 0.04 5.67
C GLU A 129 -11.90 0.26 5.46
N ASP A 130 -11.08 -0.15 6.43
CA ASP A 130 -9.62 0.04 6.41
C ASP A 130 -8.84 -1.26 6.16
N VAL A 131 -9.52 -2.38 5.90
CA VAL A 131 -8.88 -3.71 5.80
C VAL A 131 -7.98 -3.79 4.57
N HIS A 132 -8.42 -3.27 3.43
CA HIS A 132 -7.61 -3.25 2.20
C HIS A 132 -6.31 -2.46 2.42
N ASP A 133 -6.39 -1.25 2.98
CA ASP A 133 -5.22 -0.40 3.25
C ASP A 133 -4.21 -1.07 4.20
N GLN A 134 -4.70 -1.78 5.22
CA GLN A 134 -3.81 -2.52 6.12
C GLN A 134 -3.18 -3.74 5.45
N LEU A 135 -3.93 -4.45 4.61
CA LEU A 135 -3.40 -5.56 3.83
C LEU A 135 -2.32 -5.08 2.85
N GLU A 136 -2.48 -3.91 2.22
CA GLU A 136 -1.48 -3.33 1.33
C GLU A 136 -0.16 -3.01 2.04
N ILE A 137 -0.23 -2.42 3.24
CA ILE A 137 0.94 -2.20 4.09
C ILE A 137 1.59 -3.55 4.46
N CYS A 138 0.79 -4.55 4.81
CA CYS A 138 1.28 -5.88 5.17
C CYS A 138 1.99 -6.57 4.00
N VAL A 139 1.42 -6.48 2.78
CA VAL A 139 2.04 -6.95 1.53
C VAL A 139 3.38 -6.26 1.29
N SER A 140 3.45 -4.94 1.43
CA SER A 140 4.69 -4.18 1.27
C SER A 140 5.75 -4.59 2.31
N ARG A 141 5.35 -4.92 3.54
CA ARG A 141 6.26 -5.47 4.56
C ARG A 141 6.75 -6.88 4.20
N MET A 142 5.93 -7.73 3.59
CA MET A 142 6.36 -9.05 3.11
C MET A 142 7.35 -8.93 1.94
N SER A 143 7.11 -8.00 1.02
CA SER A 143 8.08 -7.65 -0.04
C SER A 143 9.40 -7.17 0.56
N LEU A 144 9.35 -6.31 1.59
CA LEU A 144 10.55 -5.83 2.29
C LEU A 144 11.31 -6.99 2.93
N LEU A 145 10.59 -7.90 3.60
CA LEU A 145 11.17 -9.10 4.20
C LEU A 145 11.88 -9.96 3.15
N ALA A 146 11.27 -10.18 2.00
CA ALA A 146 11.88 -10.90 0.88
C ALA A 146 13.14 -10.18 0.36
N ALA A 147 13.10 -8.86 0.19
CA ALA A 147 14.27 -8.08 -0.24
C ALA A 147 15.43 -8.19 0.77
N MET A 148 15.14 -8.24 2.07
CA MET A 148 16.15 -8.44 3.13
C MET A 148 16.77 -9.83 3.07
N ILE A 149 15.97 -10.88 2.84
CA ILE A 149 16.44 -12.27 2.72
C ILE A 149 17.39 -12.42 1.52
N ASN A 150 17.03 -11.81 0.39
CA ASN A 150 17.81 -11.89 -0.85
C ASN A 150 18.97 -10.88 -0.90
N GLY A 151 19.10 -9.98 0.09
CA GLY A 151 20.18 -8.99 0.13
C GLY A 151 20.04 -7.85 -0.89
N HIS A 152 18.83 -7.60 -1.40
CA HIS A 152 18.58 -6.56 -2.41
C HIS A 152 18.46 -5.19 -1.74
N LEU A 153 19.59 -4.49 -1.58
CA LEU A 153 19.65 -3.22 -0.82
C LEU A 153 18.78 -2.11 -1.43
N ARG A 154 18.88 -1.87 -2.75
CA ARG A 154 18.07 -0.85 -3.46
C ARG A 154 16.57 -1.10 -3.31
N MET A 155 16.16 -2.36 -3.51
CA MET A 155 14.79 -2.83 -3.32
C MET A 155 14.30 -2.60 -1.88
N ARG A 156 15.13 -2.98 -0.89
CA ARG A 156 14.82 -2.80 0.53
C ARG A 156 14.61 -1.33 0.88
N ASP A 157 15.48 -0.45 0.41
CA ASP A 157 15.42 0.98 0.73
C ASP A 157 14.20 1.65 0.04
N PHE A 158 13.89 1.25 -1.19
CA PHE A 158 12.66 1.67 -1.87
C PHE A 158 11.40 1.17 -1.16
N LEU A 159 11.35 -0.10 -0.73
CA LEU A 159 10.20 -0.66 -0.01
C LEU A 159 9.98 0.00 1.36
N ARG A 160 11.05 0.46 2.01
CA ARG A 160 10.94 1.31 3.22
C ARG A 160 10.29 2.65 2.91
N PHE A 161 10.64 3.25 1.78
CA PHE A 161 9.99 4.47 1.32
C PHE A 161 8.52 4.24 0.90
N GLU A 162 8.20 3.12 0.26
CA GLU A 162 6.82 2.71 -0.02
C GLU A 162 5.99 2.61 1.28
N LEU A 163 6.52 1.94 2.30
CA LEU A 163 5.88 1.83 3.61
C LEU A 163 5.67 3.18 4.28
N LEU A 164 6.61 4.12 4.10
CA LEU A 164 6.44 5.50 4.56
C LEU A 164 5.23 6.13 3.87
N ILE A 165 5.13 6.09 2.54
CA ILE A 165 4.01 6.66 1.78
C ILE A 165 2.68 6.05 2.21
N LEU A 166 2.58 4.72 2.28
CA LEU A 166 1.36 4.03 2.67
C LEU A 166 0.90 4.40 4.08
N SER A 167 1.85 4.66 4.99
CA SER A 167 1.52 5.12 6.34
C SER A 167 0.87 6.50 6.34
N LEU A 168 1.23 7.39 5.40
CA LEU A 168 0.73 8.78 5.34
C LEU A 168 -0.75 8.90 4.92
N ARG A 169 -1.45 7.80 4.66
CA ARG A 169 -2.85 7.85 4.23
C ARG A 169 -3.73 8.51 5.31
N PRO A 170 -4.40 9.63 4.99
CA PRO A 170 -5.29 10.28 5.93
C PRO A 170 -6.54 9.43 6.14
N LYS A 171 -6.89 9.20 7.41
CA LYS A 171 -8.09 8.43 7.80
C LYS A 171 -9.06 9.32 8.55
N SER A 172 -10.35 9.21 8.24
CA SER A 172 -11.38 10.05 8.87
C SER A 172 -11.48 9.82 10.38
N ARG A 173 -11.44 8.56 10.83
CA ARG A 173 -11.55 8.16 12.26
C ARG A 173 -10.30 8.49 13.09
N SER A 174 -9.14 8.68 12.46
CA SER A 174 -7.86 8.94 13.12
C SER A 174 -7.09 10.08 12.46
N PHE A 175 -7.82 11.12 12.04
CA PHE A 175 -7.26 12.20 11.24
C PHE A 175 -6.14 12.96 11.95
N VAL A 176 -6.33 13.34 13.22
CA VAL A 176 -5.33 14.13 13.97
C VAL A 176 -3.98 13.41 14.06
N PRO A 177 -3.90 12.13 14.50
CA PRO A 177 -2.65 11.37 14.43
C PRO A 177 -2.05 11.26 13.02
N GLY A 178 -2.90 11.02 12.00
CA GLY A 178 -2.45 10.93 10.61
C GLY A 178 -1.86 12.23 10.08
N ARG A 179 -2.50 13.36 10.39
CA ARG A 179 -2.00 14.71 10.08
C ARG A 179 -0.64 14.94 10.73
N ASP A 180 -0.52 14.67 12.02
CA ASP A 180 0.73 14.92 12.76
C ASP A 180 1.89 14.12 12.14
N MET A 181 1.63 12.88 11.72
CA MET A 181 2.60 12.06 11.01
C MET A 181 2.97 12.62 9.63
N ILE A 182 2.03 13.18 8.87
CA ILE A 182 2.33 13.86 7.59
C ILE A 182 3.20 15.10 7.82
N LEU A 183 2.87 15.89 8.85
CA LEU A 183 3.60 17.12 9.17
C LEU A 183 5.02 16.85 9.65
N SER A 184 5.23 15.78 10.44
CA SER A 184 6.53 15.38 10.97
C SER A 184 7.29 14.38 10.09
N SER A 185 6.79 14.08 8.89
CA SER A 185 7.38 13.05 8.03
C SER A 185 8.70 13.53 7.41
N ASP A 186 9.71 12.67 7.48
CA ASP A 186 11.02 12.85 6.84
C ASP A 186 10.98 12.49 5.32
N PHE A 187 9.80 12.47 4.71
CA PHE A 187 9.56 12.05 3.32
C PHE A 187 10.60 12.59 2.32
N LEU A 188 10.88 13.89 2.36
CA LEU A 188 11.81 14.52 1.41
C LEU A 188 13.24 13.99 1.59
N THR A 189 13.69 13.86 2.83
CA THR A 189 15.01 13.33 3.18
C THR A 189 15.15 11.86 2.79
N VAL A 190 14.12 11.04 3.05
CA VAL A 190 14.12 9.63 2.68
C VAL A 190 14.13 9.47 1.17
N LEU A 191 13.30 10.23 0.43
CA LEU A 191 13.27 10.21 -1.04
C LEU A 191 14.64 10.57 -1.64
N ASP A 192 15.32 11.57 -1.09
CA ASP A 192 16.66 11.96 -1.53
C ASP A 192 17.72 10.91 -1.22
N SER A 193 17.56 10.16 -0.14
CA SER A 193 18.49 9.09 0.24
C SER A 193 18.41 7.84 -0.66
N LEU A 194 17.37 7.71 -1.51
CA LEU A 194 17.20 6.55 -2.39
C LEU A 194 18.25 6.50 -3.53
N GLY A 195 19.01 7.58 -3.76
CA GLY A 195 20.10 7.60 -4.74
C GLY A 195 19.65 7.49 -6.20
N LEU A 196 18.44 7.98 -6.50
CA LEU A 196 17.78 7.85 -7.80
C LEU A 196 18.30 8.90 -8.80
N HIS A 197 19.44 8.64 -9.44
CA HIS A 197 20.09 9.61 -10.33
C HIS A 197 20.45 9.07 -11.73
N GLU A 198 19.69 8.10 -12.23
CA GLU A 198 20.09 7.36 -13.43
C GLU A 198 19.43 7.87 -14.74
N SER A 199 18.19 8.42 -14.70
CA SER A 199 17.50 8.89 -15.91
C SER A 199 16.77 10.25 -15.74
N PRO A 200 16.63 11.06 -16.81
CA PRO A 200 15.83 12.29 -16.78
C PRO A 200 14.37 12.07 -16.36
N ALA A 201 13.77 10.96 -16.79
CA ALA A 201 12.40 10.61 -16.44
C ALA A 201 12.25 10.32 -14.93
N VAL A 202 13.22 9.62 -14.34
CA VAL A 202 13.27 9.37 -12.89
C VAL A 202 13.43 10.68 -12.12
N MET A 203 14.31 11.58 -12.57
CA MET A 203 14.48 12.89 -11.92
C MET A 203 13.21 13.75 -11.97
N GLU A 204 12.49 13.72 -13.09
CA GLU A 204 11.21 14.42 -13.23
C GLU A 204 10.16 13.87 -12.24
N LYS A 205 10.04 12.54 -12.14
CA LYS A 205 9.13 11.89 -11.18
C LYS A 205 9.50 12.20 -9.74
N VAL A 206 10.79 12.20 -9.39
CA VAL A 206 11.26 12.58 -8.04
C VAL A 206 10.87 14.03 -7.72
N ALA A 207 11.11 14.96 -8.65
CA ALA A 207 10.73 16.37 -8.46
C ALA A 207 9.21 16.54 -8.27
N LEU A 208 8.42 15.79 -9.04
CA LEU A 208 6.96 15.81 -8.94
C LEU A 208 6.48 15.24 -7.60
N LEU A 209 7.03 14.12 -7.13
CA LEU A 209 6.70 13.53 -5.82
C LEU A 209 6.99 14.51 -4.68
N LYS A 210 8.14 15.21 -4.71
CA LYS A 210 8.45 16.26 -3.73
C LYS A 210 7.41 17.37 -3.73
N LYS A 211 7.03 17.85 -4.92
CA LYS A 211 5.99 18.89 -5.07
C LYS A 211 4.64 18.43 -4.53
N LEU A 212 4.20 17.22 -4.87
CA LEU A 212 2.92 16.67 -4.42
C LEU A 212 2.90 16.46 -2.91
N PHE A 213 4.01 16.03 -2.31
CA PHE A 213 4.13 15.90 -0.86
C PHE A 213 4.02 17.27 -0.17
N LEU A 214 4.65 18.32 -0.70
CA LEU A 214 4.49 19.68 -0.16
C LEU A 214 3.04 20.15 -0.22
N VAL A 215 2.34 19.90 -1.34
CA VAL A 215 0.90 20.19 -1.47
C VAL A 215 0.08 19.44 -0.41
N LEU A 216 0.34 18.14 -0.20
CA LEU A 216 -0.32 17.37 0.85
C LEU A 216 -0.07 18.00 2.24
N ARG A 217 1.17 18.38 2.54
CA ARG A 217 1.55 19.02 3.80
C ARG A 217 0.83 20.34 4.03
N ASP A 218 0.70 21.15 2.99
CA ASP A 218 -0.01 22.43 3.05
C ASP A 218 -1.52 22.23 3.27
N THR A 219 -2.12 21.27 2.55
CA THR A 219 -3.54 20.94 2.70
C THR A 219 -3.86 20.44 4.11
N VAL A 220 -3.07 19.50 4.65
CA VAL A 220 -3.32 18.98 6.01
C VAL A 220 -3.08 20.03 7.09
N SER A 221 -2.19 21.00 6.85
CA SER A 221 -1.99 22.15 7.73
C SER A 221 -3.20 23.09 7.75
N ALA A 222 -3.79 23.35 6.57
CA ALA A 222 -4.95 24.21 6.41
C ALA A 222 -6.22 23.60 7.02
N ASP A 223 -6.36 22.27 6.95
CA ASP A 223 -7.52 21.52 7.44
C ASP A 223 -7.63 21.40 8.98
N GLN A 224 -6.61 21.88 9.71
CA GLN A 224 -6.55 21.86 11.17
C GLN A 224 -6.88 20.46 11.73
N ASN A 225 -7.96 20.30 12.50
CA ASN A 225 -8.36 19.04 13.14
C ASN A 225 -9.45 18.27 12.38
N ARG A 226 -9.80 18.67 11.14
CA ARG A 226 -10.92 18.09 10.40
C ARG A 226 -10.44 17.38 9.14
N PHE A 227 -10.86 16.13 8.98
CA PHE A 227 -10.66 15.42 7.71
C PHE A 227 -11.41 16.15 6.59
N SER A 228 -10.73 16.41 5.48
CA SER A 228 -11.31 17.04 4.30
C SER A 228 -11.05 16.24 3.03
N THR A 229 -11.92 16.45 2.04
CA THR A 229 -11.75 15.92 0.68
C THR A 229 -10.49 16.44 0.02
N ALA A 230 -10.03 17.65 0.36
CA ALA A 230 -8.80 18.21 -0.19
C ALA A 230 -7.59 17.40 0.27
N THR A 231 -7.49 17.10 1.57
CA THR A 231 -6.40 16.28 2.11
C THR A 231 -6.38 14.89 1.47
N LEU A 232 -7.55 14.24 1.34
CA LEU A 232 -7.62 12.93 0.67
C LEU A 232 -7.19 13.01 -0.79
N THR A 233 -7.67 14.01 -1.53
CA THR A 233 -7.31 14.22 -2.95
C THR A 233 -5.82 14.46 -3.12
N SER A 234 -5.20 15.28 -2.27
CA SER A 234 -3.75 15.53 -2.30
C SER A 234 -2.95 14.26 -2.02
N TYR A 235 -3.39 13.43 -1.06
CA TYR A 235 -2.76 12.13 -0.80
C TYR A 235 -2.90 11.18 -1.99
N LEU A 236 -4.10 11.06 -2.57
CA LEU A 236 -4.32 10.18 -3.72
C LEU A 236 -3.50 10.61 -4.94
N ALA A 237 -3.31 11.91 -5.16
CA ALA A 237 -2.41 12.40 -6.20
C ALA A 237 -0.95 11.98 -5.96
N LEU A 238 -0.46 12.11 -4.73
CA LEU A 238 0.87 11.65 -4.34
C LEU A 238 1.03 10.13 -4.53
N TYR A 239 0.07 9.36 -4.04
CA TYR A 239 0.11 7.90 -4.09
C TYR A 239 0.02 7.36 -5.52
N ASN A 240 -0.85 7.93 -6.36
CA ASN A 240 -0.94 7.53 -7.76
C ASN A 240 0.37 7.83 -8.51
N GLU A 241 1.00 8.98 -8.27
CA GLU A 241 2.30 9.25 -8.90
C GLU A 241 3.44 8.43 -8.33
N PHE A 242 3.35 8.00 -7.08
CA PHE A 242 4.27 7.01 -6.55
C PHE A 242 4.10 5.65 -7.24
N ALA A 243 2.88 5.21 -7.51
CA ALA A 243 2.63 3.97 -8.23
C ALA A 243 3.20 4.01 -9.67
N GLU A 244 3.03 5.12 -10.37
CA GLU A 244 3.65 5.31 -11.70
C GLU A 244 5.19 5.39 -11.62
N PHE A 245 5.71 6.03 -10.58
CA PHE A 245 7.14 6.06 -10.32
C PHE A 245 7.72 4.65 -10.09
N LYS A 246 7.03 3.80 -9.32
CA LYS A 246 7.39 2.40 -9.13
C LYS A 246 7.43 1.62 -10.46
N LYS A 247 6.40 1.78 -11.31
CA LYS A 247 6.37 1.16 -12.64
C LYS A 247 7.53 1.62 -13.52
N LEU A 248 7.88 2.90 -13.47
CA LEU A 248 9.02 3.44 -14.20
C LEU A 248 10.32 2.74 -13.77
N LEU A 249 10.59 2.67 -12.45
CA LEU A 249 11.78 2.00 -11.92
C LEU A 249 11.85 0.52 -12.31
N LEU A 250 10.70 -0.17 -12.29
CA LEU A 250 10.59 -1.56 -12.77
C LEU A 250 10.96 -1.66 -14.26
N SER A 251 10.44 -0.76 -15.09
CA SER A 251 10.69 -0.77 -16.54
C SER A 251 12.16 -0.46 -16.89
N GLU A 252 12.80 0.40 -16.10
CA GLU A 252 14.22 0.76 -16.25
C GLU A 252 15.16 -0.28 -15.61
N LYS A 253 14.62 -1.35 -15.00
CA LYS A 253 15.40 -2.40 -14.30
C LYS A 253 16.32 -1.83 -13.22
N TYR A 254 15.82 -0.87 -12.45
CA TYR A 254 16.58 -0.22 -11.38
C TYR A 254 16.94 -1.17 -10.23
N PHE A 255 16.10 -2.18 -9.99
CA PHE A 255 16.17 -3.12 -8.87
C PHE A 255 16.90 -4.43 -9.18
#